data_AF-A0AAD9RIG8-F1
#
_entry.id   AF-A0AAD9RIG8-F1
#
_cell.length_a   1.000
_cell.length_b   1.000
_cell.length_c   1.000
_cell.angle_alpha   90.00
_cell.angle_beta   90.00
_cell.angle_gamma   90.00
#
_symmetry.space_group_name_H-M   'P 1'
#
loop_
_entity.id
_entity.type
_entity.pdbx_description
1 polymer ?
#
loop_
_entity_poly.entity_id
_entity_poly.type
_entity_poly.pdbx_seq_one_letter_code
_entity_poly.pdbx_strand_id
1 'polypeptide(L)'
;MGGWKLEVFRMFIYMAFPVGMFHYFNQPENYESWVTEVREKYYPKEDKEGRELFLQSVEEYNRKIEKRKLEAMKHGVEKNAL
;
A
#
# COMPACT_ATOMS: atom_id res chain seq x y z
N MET A 1 28.00 -54.74 0.14
CA MET A 1 27.49 -54.18 -1.14
C MET A 1 26.40 -53.11 -0.91
N GLY A 2 26.58 -52.18 0.05
CA GLY A 2 25.56 -51.17 0.39
C GLY A 2 25.92 -49.72 0.03
N GLY A 3 27.20 -49.42 -0.24
CA GLY A 3 27.69 -48.06 -0.46
C GLY A 3 27.11 -47.39 -1.71
N TRP A 4 27.07 -48.11 -2.83
CA TRP A 4 26.60 -47.56 -4.11
C TRP A 4 25.12 -47.14 -4.07
N LYS A 5 24.28 -47.89 -3.35
CA LYS A 5 22.86 -47.53 -3.15
C LYS A 5 22.71 -46.23 -2.36
N LEU A 6 23.60 -45.98 -1.39
CA LEU A 6 23.58 -44.79 -0.56
C LEU A 6 24.07 -43.54 -1.33
N GLU A 7 25.05 -43.71 -2.23
CA GLU A 7 25.50 -42.65 -3.14
C GLU A 7 24.40 -42.24 -4.13
N VAL A 8 23.72 -43.21 -4.75
CA VAL A 8 22.59 -42.94 -5.64
C VAL A 8 21.47 -42.22 -4.90
N PHE A 9 21.19 -42.61 -3.65
CA PHE A 9 20.20 -41.93 -2.81
C PHE A 9 20.59 -40.48 -2.49
N ARG A 10 21.87 -40.20 -2.17
CA ARG A 10 22.34 -38.82 -1.99
C ARG A 10 22.19 -38.00 -3.27
N MET A 11 22.59 -38.55 -4.41
CA MET A 11 22.47 -37.87 -5.70
C MET A 11 21.00 -37.56 -6.03
N PHE A 12 20.09 -38.48 -5.72
CA PHE A 12 18.66 -38.26 -5.86
C PHE A 12 18.17 -37.12 -4.97
N ILE A 13 18.55 -37.08 -3.67
CA ILE A 13 18.19 -35.97 -2.79
C ILE A 13 18.74 -34.66 -3.32
N TYR A 14 20.00 -34.61 -3.77
CA TYR A 14 20.59 -33.36 -4.28
C TYR A 14 19.89 -32.83 -5.54
N MET A 15 19.32 -33.70 -6.38
CA MET A 15 18.54 -33.28 -7.55
C MET A 15 17.08 -33.00 -7.22
N ALA A 16 16.45 -33.81 -6.37
CA ALA A 16 15.06 -33.67 -5.98
C ALA A 16 14.83 -32.48 -5.05
N PHE A 17 15.81 -32.13 -4.21
CA PHE A 17 15.73 -31.04 -3.26
C PHE A 17 15.52 -29.65 -3.91
N PRO A 18 16.33 -29.20 -4.88
CA PRO A 18 16.11 -27.90 -5.52
C PRO A 18 14.81 -27.87 -6.33
N VAL A 19 14.41 -28.98 -6.96
CA VAL A 19 13.15 -29.06 -7.72
C VAL A 19 11.94 -29.04 -6.79
N GLY A 20 12.00 -29.78 -5.67
CA GLY A 20 10.95 -29.81 -4.66
C GLY A 20 10.82 -28.47 -3.91
N MET A 21 11.94 -27.85 -3.55
CA MET A 21 11.94 -26.49 -3.00
C MET A 21 11.39 -25.49 -4.00
N PHE A 22 11.80 -25.54 -5.27
CA PHE A 22 11.23 -24.68 -6.30
C PHE A 22 9.71 -24.87 -6.41
N HIS A 23 9.22 -26.11 -6.36
CA HIS A 23 7.79 -26.37 -6.46
C HIS A 23 6.99 -25.92 -5.23
N TYR A 24 7.58 -25.99 -4.04
CA TYR A 24 6.98 -25.55 -2.78
C TYR A 24 6.99 -24.03 -2.64
N PHE A 25 8.10 -23.38 -2.96
CA PHE A 25 8.26 -21.93 -2.82
C PHE A 25 7.71 -21.12 -4.00
N ASN A 26 7.51 -21.74 -5.17
CA ASN A 26 6.92 -21.07 -6.33
C ASN A 26 5.39 -21.18 -6.38
N GLN A 27 4.74 -21.71 -5.33
CA GLN A 27 3.28 -21.63 -5.21
C GLN A 27 2.89 -20.19 -4.80
N PRO A 28 2.21 -19.42 -5.68
CA PRO A 28 1.85 -18.03 -5.42
C PRO A 28 0.87 -17.86 -4.24
N GLU A 29 0.22 -18.92 -3.77
CA GLU A 29 -0.73 -18.90 -2.64
C GLU A 29 -0.11 -18.40 -1.32
N ASN A 30 1.14 -18.79 -1.01
CA ASN A 30 1.81 -18.29 0.20
C ASN A 30 2.25 -16.82 0.05
N TYR A 31 2.51 -16.38 -1.19
CA TYR A 31 2.93 -15.01 -1.47
C TYR A 31 1.74 -14.04 -1.41
N GLU A 32 0.57 -14.44 -1.93
CA GLU A 32 -0.64 -13.61 -1.86
C GLU A 32 -1.06 -13.34 -0.42
N SER A 33 -1.03 -14.34 0.45
CA SER A 33 -1.41 -14.16 1.86
C SER A 33 -0.48 -13.18 2.57
N TRP A 34 0.85 -13.32 2.40
CA TRP A 34 1.82 -12.42 3.02
C TRP A 34 1.76 -10.99 2.46
N VAL A 35 1.68 -10.83 1.13
CA VAL A 35 1.58 -9.49 0.51
C VAL A 35 0.26 -8.82 0.85
N THR A 36 -0.83 -9.57 0.93
CA THR A 36 -2.15 -9.03 1.30
C THR A 36 -2.15 -8.55 2.75
N GLU A 37 -1.57 -9.32 3.67
CA GLU A 37 -1.48 -8.94 5.09
C GLU A 37 -0.57 -7.72 5.30
N VAL A 38 0.59 -7.69 4.63
CA VAL A 38 1.49 -6.52 4.63
C VAL A 38 0.80 -5.30 4.04
N ARG A 39 0.12 -5.45 2.91
CA ARG A 39 -0.61 -4.35 2.26
C ARG A 39 -1.72 -3.82 3.16
N GLU A 40 -2.50 -4.69 3.81
CA GLU A 40 -3.59 -4.27 4.70
C GLU A 40 -3.06 -3.58 5.97
N LYS A 41 -1.90 -4.00 6.48
CA LYS A 41 -1.26 -3.37 7.66
C LYS A 41 -0.67 -1.99 7.37
N TYR A 42 -0.05 -1.80 6.20
CA TYR A 42 0.59 -0.52 5.84
C TYR A 42 -0.36 0.44 5.09
N TYR A 43 -1.35 -0.11 4.39
CA TYR A 43 -2.41 0.64 3.70
C TYR A 43 -3.76 0.12 4.20
N PRO A 44 -4.19 0.52 5.40
CA PRO A 44 -5.55 0.23 5.86
C PRO A 44 -6.51 0.69 4.77
N LYS A 45 -7.46 -0.19 4.40
CA LYS A 45 -8.46 0.09 3.37
C LYS A 45 -9.07 1.45 3.66
N GLU A 46 -8.93 2.38 2.72
CA GLU A 46 -9.40 3.76 2.88
C GLU A 46 -10.83 3.74 3.44
N ASP A 47 -10.97 4.23 4.67
CA ASP A 47 -12.27 4.41 5.28
C ASP A 47 -13.00 5.48 4.46
N LYS A 48 -14.06 5.06 3.77
CA LYS A 48 -14.80 5.94 2.86
C LYS A 48 -15.36 7.14 3.62
N GLU A 49 -15.77 6.93 4.87
CA GLU A 49 -16.23 8.01 5.77
C GLU A 49 -15.09 8.98 6.12
N GLY A 50 -13.92 8.47 6.51
CA GLY A 50 -12.74 9.30 6.76
C GLY A 50 -12.33 10.16 5.56
N ARG A 51 -12.45 9.61 4.34
CA ARG A 51 -12.17 10.37 3.10
C ARG A 51 -13.22 11.44 2.81
N GLU A 52 -14.51 11.16 3.00
CA GLU A 52 -15.56 12.16 2.83
C GLU A 52 -15.43 13.29 3.86
N LEU A 53 -15.18 12.97 5.13
CA LEU A 53 -14.95 13.96 6.19
C LEU A 53 -13.75 14.85 5.89
N PHE A 54 -12.65 14.27 5.39
CA PHE A 54 -11.48 15.02 4.97
C PHE A 54 -11.83 16.00 3.84
N LEU A 55 -12.52 15.54 2.80
CA LEU A 55 -12.91 16.38 1.66
C LEU A 55 -13.83 17.53 2.09
N GLN A 56 -14.82 17.26 2.96
CA GLN A 56 -15.70 18.29 3.51
C GLN A 56 -14.89 19.34 4.31
N SER A 57 -13.94 18.90 5.14
CA SER A 57 -13.10 19.82 5.91
C SER A 57 -12.23 20.74 5.03
N VAL A 58 -11.71 20.20 3.92
CA VAL A 58 -10.92 20.96 2.94
C VAL A 58 -11.80 21.99 2.22
N GLU A 59 -13.03 21.60 1.84
CA GLU A 59 -13.97 22.50 1.18
C GLU A 59 -14.37 23.66 2.10
N GLU A 60 -14.68 23.38 3.37
CA GLU A 60 -15.02 24.41 4.35
C GLU A 60 -13.86 25.38 4.60
N TYR A 61 -12.63 24.85 4.67
CA TYR A 61 -11.43 25.66 4.86
C TYR A 61 -11.20 26.61 3.67
N ASN A 62 -11.31 26.11 2.44
CA ASN A 62 -11.17 26.90 1.23
C ASN A 62 -12.25 28.00 1.15
N ARG A 63 -13.50 27.67 1.51
CA ARG A 63 -14.60 28.63 1.54
C ARG A 63 -14.35 29.77 2.53
N LYS A 64 -13.76 29.48 3.69
CA LYS A 64 -13.38 30.51 4.68
C LYS A 64 -12.25 31.41 4.15
N ILE A 65 -11.25 30.83 3.49
CA ILE A 65 -10.17 31.60 2.88
C ILE A 65 -10.68 32.53 1.78
N GLU A 66 -11.55 32.03 0.89
CA GLU A 66 -12.13 32.84 -0.18
C GLU A 66 -12.93 34.03 0.34
N LYS A 67 -13.75 33.83 1.38
CA LYS A 67 -14.50 34.92 2.01
C LYS A 67 -13.56 36.00 2.57
N ARG A 68 -12.52 35.59 3.30
CA ARG A 68 -11.53 36.54 3.86
C ARG A 68 -10.78 37.31 2.76
N LYS A 69 -10.41 36.63 1.67
CA LYS A 69 -9.76 37.27 0.51
C LYS A 69 -10.69 38.29 -0.15
N LEU A 70 -11.97 37.95 -0.31
CA LEU A 70 -12.96 38.84 -0.89
C LEU A 70 -13.19 40.08 -0.02
N GLU A 71 -13.30 39.92 1.29
CA GLU A 71 -13.46 41.04 2.25
C GLU A 71 -12.22 41.95 2.23
N ALA A 72 -11.01 41.38 2.23
CA ALA A 72 -9.78 42.14 2.11
C ALA A 72 -9.70 42.92 0.78
N MET A 73 -10.16 42.32 -0.32
CA MET A 73 -10.20 42.96 -1.63
C MET A 73 -11.21 44.14 -1.64
N LYS A 74 -12.40 43.96 -1.07
CA LYS A 74 -13.40 45.03 -0.95
C LYS A 74 -12.86 46.21 -0.14
N HIS A 75 -12.26 45.96 1.01
CA HIS A 75 -11.64 47.02 1.82
C HIS A 75 -10.46 47.70 1.13
N GLY A 76 -9.70 46.99 0.30
CA GLY A 76 -8.63 47.56 -0.52
C GLY A 76 -9.15 48.43 -1.66
N VAL A 77 -10.29 48.08 -2.26
CA VAL A 77 -10.94 48.87 -3.32
C VAL A 77 -11.56 50.14 -2.74
N GLU A 78 -12.26 50.05 -1.60
CA GLU A 78 -12.84 51.23 -0.93
C GLU A 78 -11.77 52.25 -0.51
N LYS A 79 -10.60 51.79 -0.05
CA LYS A 79 -9.48 52.68 0.31
C LYS A 79 -8.76 53.31 -0.88
N ASN A 80 -8.81 52.70 -2.07
CA ASN A 80 -8.20 53.23 -3.29
C ASN A 80 -9.19 54.10 -4.11
N ALA A 81 -10.47 54.12 -3.76
CA ALA A 81 -11.52 54.91 -4.43
C ALA A 81 -11.82 56.25 -3.74
N LEU A 82 -11.16 56.55 -2.62
CA LEU A 82 -11.12 57.83 -1.90
C LEU A 82 -9.77 58.52 -2.14
#